data_AF-A0A8I2Z1C5-F1
#
_entry.id   AF-A0A8I2Z1C5-F1
#
_cell.length_a   1.000
_cell.length_b   1.000
_cell.length_c   1.000
_cell.angle_alpha   90.00
_cell.angle_beta   90.00
_cell.angle_gamma   90.00
#
_symmetry.space_group_name_H-M   'P 1'
#
loop_
_entity.id
_entity.type
_entity.pdbx_description
1 polymer ?
#
loop_
_entity_poly.entity_id
_entity_poly.type
_entity_poly.pdbx_seq_one_letter_code
_entity_poly.pdbx_strand_id
1 'polypeptide(L)'
;MRARVPVLAANTGGPVETVVDGQTGWLRDPEDVQAWTTVMQSVLAPGADAEMKRMGAAGAERVRAEFGQEKMAESLEALLTGVKAVLMVEYRAAIFIICACAIVPLFGRMIHYNFARPEHGGRPRP
;
A
#
# COMPACT_ATOMS: atom_id res chain seq x y z
N MET A 1 -5.95 22.66 -3.20
CA MET A 1 -5.50 21.26 -3.14
C MET A 1 -5.04 20.77 -1.77
N ARG A 2 -4.30 21.51 -0.92
CA ARG A 2 -4.24 21.17 0.53
C ARG A 2 -4.52 22.37 1.42
N ALA A 3 -3.96 23.51 1.05
CA ALA A 3 -4.34 24.82 1.59
C ALA A 3 -5.74 25.30 1.17
N ARG A 4 -6.59 24.43 0.58
CA ARG A 4 -7.94 24.76 0.06
C ARG A 4 -7.99 25.92 -0.96
N VAL A 5 -6.92 26.09 -1.73
CA VAL A 5 -6.87 27.02 -2.88
C VAL A 5 -6.93 26.21 -4.19
N PRO A 6 -7.78 26.60 -5.17
CA PRO A 6 -7.73 26.06 -6.53
C PRO A 6 -6.35 26.23 -7.16
N VAL A 7 -5.96 25.33 -8.05
CA VAL A 7 -4.65 25.40 -8.72
C VAL A 7 -4.86 25.50 -10.22
N LEU A 8 -4.13 26.41 -10.87
CA LEU A 8 -3.97 26.45 -12.32
C LEU A 8 -2.57 25.92 -12.65
N ALA A 9 -2.49 24.85 -13.45
CA ALA A 9 -1.24 24.16 -13.74
C ALA A 9 -1.14 23.72 -15.20
N ALA A 10 0.07 23.35 -15.62
CA ALA A 10 0.31 22.76 -16.92
C ALA A 10 -0.39 21.39 -17.06
N ASN A 11 -0.91 21.07 -18.24
CA ASN A 11 -1.53 19.78 -18.56
C ASN A 11 -0.50 18.67 -18.87
N THR A 12 0.67 18.71 -18.26
CA THR A 12 1.76 17.76 -18.47
C THR A 12 2.36 17.30 -17.14
N GLY A 13 2.81 16.05 -17.07
CA GLY A 13 3.46 15.48 -15.88
C GLY A 13 2.55 15.38 -14.65
N GLY A 14 3.13 15.57 -13.46
CA GLY A 14 2.48 15.34 -12.16
C GLY A 14 1.17 16.12 -11.89
N PRO A 15 0.97 17.35 -12.39
CA PRO A 15 -0.33 18.01 -12.28
C PRO A 15 -1.50 17.20 -12.86
N VAL A 16 -1.30 16.45 -13.95
CA VAL A 16 -2.37 15.68 -14.59
C VAL A 16 -2.89 14.55 -13.70
N GLU A 17 -2.05 14.02 -12.83
CA GLU A 17 -2.40 12.94 -11.90
C GLU A 17 -3.24 13.46 -10.71
N THR A 18 -2.97 14.69 -10.28
CA THR A 18 -3.50 15.26 -9.05
C THR A 18 -4.67 16.21 -9.28
N VAL A 19 -4.67 16.96 -10.39
CA VAL A 19 -5.69 17.95 -10.74
C VAL A 19 -6.76 17.35 -11.65
N VAL A 20 -8.01 17.50 -11.23
CA VAL A 20 -9.19 17.30 -12.09
C VAL A 20 -9.64 18.65 -12.63
N ASP A 21 -9.53 18.83 -13.95
CA ASP A 21 -9.87 20.08 -14.65
C ASP A 21 -11.33 20.49 -14.40
N GLY A 22 -11.54 21.77 -14.08
CA GLY A 22 -12.84 22.35 -13.76
C GLY A 22 -13.44 21.93 -12.41
N GLN A 23 -12.84 20.98 -11.68
CA GLN A 23 -13.39 20.46 -10.42
C GLN A 23 -12.52 20.79 -9.21
N THR A 24 -11.20 20.63 -9.35
CA THR A 24 -10.22 20.86 -8.28
C THR A 24 -9.22 21.95 -8.62
N GLY A 25 -9.23 22.40 -9.88
CA GLY A 25 -8.31 23.35 -10.49
C GLY A 25 -8.47 23.33 -12.00
N TRP A 26 -7.46 23.83 -12.70
CA TRP A 26 -7.42 23.85 -14.17
C TRP A 26 -6.08 23.34 -14.69
N LEU A 27 -6.13 22.66 -15.83
CA LEU A 27 -4.98 22.17 -16.58
C LEU A 27 -4.93 22.83 -17.95
N ARG A 28 -3.84 23.53 -18.27
CA ARG A 28 -3.69 24.23 -19.55
C ARG A 28 -2.40 23.85 -20.26
N ASP A 29 -2.44 23.92 -21.58
CA ASP A 29 -1.25 23.78 -22.41
C ASP A 29 -0.25 24.89 -22.02
N PRO A 30 1.01 24.56 -21.67
CA PRO A 30 2.04 25.57 -21.37
C PRO A 30 2.24 26.61 -22.48
N GLU A 31 1.97 26.27 -23.74
CA GLU A 31 2.17 27.15 -24.89
C GLU A 31 0.93 28.03 -25.18
N ASP A 32 -0.24 27.68 -24.64
CA ASP A 32 -1.49 28.41 -24.88
C ASP A 32 -1.72 29.54 -23.87
N VAL A 33 -0.99 30.64 -24.03
CA VAL A 33 -1.08 31.84 -23.17
C VAL A 33 -2.53 32.36 -23.02
N GLN A 34 -3.36 32.22 -24.05
CA GLN A 34 -4.75 32.70 -23.97
C GLN A 34 -5.59 31.85 -23.03
N ALA A 35 -5.40 30.54 -23.03
CA ALA A 35 -6.14 29.67 -22.12
C ALA A 35 -5.76 29.88 -20.64
N TRP A 36 -4.50 30.21 -20.34
CA TRP A 36 -4.07 30.65 -19.00
C TRP A 36 -4.74 31.96 -18.61
N THR A 37 -4.68 32.95 -19.50
CA THR A 37 -5.24 34.29 -19.27
C THR A 37 -6.74 34.23 -19.00
N THR A 38 -7.47 33.43 -19.78
CA THR A 38 -8.92 33.22 -19.62
C THR A 38 -9.27 32.69 -18.22
N VAL A 39 -8.51 31.71 -17.72
CA VAL A 39 -8.74 31.20 -16.35
C VAL A 39 -8.47 32.29 -15.32
N MET A 40 -7.35 33.01 -15.42
CA MET A 40 -7.03 34.08 -14.48
C MET A 40 -8.11 35.17 -14.45
N GLN A 41 -8.65 35.55 -15.61
CA GLN A 41 -9.77 36.50 -15.69
C GLN A 41 -11.02 35.98 -14.99
N SER A 42 -11.36 34.69 -15.17
CA SER A 42 -12.52 34.08 -14.51
C SER A 42 -12.40 34.04 -12.99
N VAL A 43 -11.18 33.84 -12.48
CA VAL A 43 -10.88 33.80 -11.04
C VAL A 43 -10.97 35.20 -10.42
N LEU A 44 -10.57 36.23 -11.18
CA LEU A 44 -10.61 37.62 -10.73
C LEU A 44 -11.96 38.31 -10.97
N ALA A 45 -12.90 37.63 -11.64
CA ALA A 45 -14.21 38.19 -11.94
C ALA A 45 -15.04 38.40 -10.66
N PRO A 46 -15.84 39.48 -10.59
CA PRO A 46 -16.76 39.69 -9.47
C PRO A 46 -17.69 38.49 -9.27
N GLY A 47 -17.78 37.99 -8.03
CA GLY A 47 -18.64 36.86 -7.66
C GLY A 47 -18.00 35.47 -7.77
N ALA A 48 -16.73 35.37 -8.18
CA ALA A 48 -16.02 34.09 -8.30
C ALA A 48 -15.72 33.42 -6.93
N ASP A 49 -15.78 34.14 -5.81
CA ASP A 49 -15.36 33.64 -4.48
C ASP A 49 -16.02 32.32 -4.06
N ALA A 50 -17.32 32.17 -4.31
CA ALA A 50 -18.05 30.96 -3.95
C ALA A 50 -17.56 29.74 -4.75
N GLU A 51 -17.31 29.95 -6.05
CA GLU A 51 -16.73 28.96 -6.95
C GLU A 51 -15.34 28.56 -6.49
N MET A 52 -14.48 29.55 -6.20
CA MET A 52 -13.10 29.32 -5.77
C MET A 52 -13.04 28.54 -4.46
N LYS A 53 -13.91 28.86 -3.49
CA LYS A 53 -14.01 28.12 -2.23
C LYS A 53 -14.46 26.68 -2.47
N ARG A 54 -15.45 26.46 -3.33
CA ARG A 54 -15.93 25.11 -3.66
C ARG A 54 -14.84 24.27 -4.31
N MET A 55 -14.20 24.79 -5.35
CA MET A 55 -13.12 24.12 -6.07
C MET A 55 -11.91 23.86 -5.15
N GLY A 56 -11.58 24.83 -4.30
CA GLY A 56 -10.52 24.71 -3.31
C GLY A 56 -10.78 23.59 -2.29
N ALA A 57 -12.02 23.48 -1.81
CA ALA A 57 -12.46 22.40 -0.92
C ALA A 57 -12.43 21.03 -1.61
N ALA A 58 -12.95 20.93 -2.84
CA ALA A 58 -12.90 19.70 -3.63
C ALA A 58 -11.47 19.21 -3.84
N GLY A 59 -10.54 20.13 -4.15
CA GLY A 59 -9.13 19.80 -4.27
C GLY A 59 -8.51 19.31 -2.96
N ALA A 60 -8.92 19.87 -1.81
CA ALA A 60 -8.45 19.41 -0.49
C ALA A 60 -8.95 18.02 -0.12
N GLU A 61 -10.22 17.72 -0.41
CA GLU A 61 -10.78 16.40 -0.16
C GLU A 61 -10.09 15.34 -1.02
N ARG A 62 -9.86 15.62 -2.32
CA ARG A 62 -9.15 14.72 -3.23
C ARG A 62 -7.74 14.40 -2.74
N VAL A 63 -6.96 15.41 -2.33
CA VAL A 63 -5.60 15.18 -1.81
C VAL A 63 -5.65 14.31 -0.56
N ARG A 64 -6.62 14.52 0.32
CA ARG A 64 -6.78 13.69 1.52
C ARG A 64 -7.13 12.24 1.18
N ALA A 65 -8.02 12.02 0.23
CA ALA A 65 -8.51 10.70 -0.15
C ALA A 65 -7.48 9.87 -0.92
N GLU A 66 -6.77 10.48 -1.87
CA GLU A 66 -5.92 9.77 -2.84
C GLU A 66 -4.43 9.86 -2.51
N PHE A 67 -4.01 10.94 -1.84
CA PHE A 67 -2.59 11.27 -1.61
C PHE A 67 -2.29 11.53 -0.13
N GLY A 68 -3.22 11.16 0.77
CA GLY A 68 -3.05 11.23 2.21
C GLY A 68 -2.05 10.21 2.73
N GLN A 69 -1.50 10.45 3.94
CA GLN A 69 -0.54 9.52 4.56
C GLN A 69 -1.15 8.15 4.79
N GLU A 70 -2.42 8.11 5.22
CA GLU A 70 -3.17 6.87 5.42
C GLU A 70 -3.25 6.08 4.11
N LYS A 71 -3.61 6.74 3.00
CA LYS A 71 -3.73 6.07 1.70
C LYS A 71 -2.40 5.53 1.20
N MET A 72 -1.33 6.28 1.40
CA MET A 72 0.02 5.88 1.02
C MET A 72 0.51 4.69 1.86
N ALA A 73 0.21 4.67 3.16
CA ALA A 73 0.50 3.55 4.04
C ALA A 73 -0.28 2.29 3.64
N GLU A 74 -1.58 2.42 3.35
CA GLU A 74 -2.43 1.31 2.86
C GLU A 74 -1.88 0.70 1.56
N SER A 75 -1.53 1.55 0.58
CA SER A 75 -0.95 1.08 -0.69
C SER A 75 0.38 0.37 -0.48
N LEU A 76 1.25 0.89 0.39
CA LEU A 76 2.52 0.25 0.73
C LEU A 76 2.30 -1.10 1.42
N GLU A 77 1.38 -1.16 2.40
CA GLU A 77 1.05 -2.39 3.11
C GLU A 77 0.49 -3.47 2.17
N ALA A 78 -0.37 -3.08 1.22
CA ALA A 78 -0.90 -3.97 0.20
C ALA A 78 0.22 -4.55 -0.67
N LEU A 79 1.18 -3.72 -1.10
CA LEU A 79 2.34 -4.17 -1.89
C LEU A 79 3.22 -5.14 -1.09
N LEU A 80 3.53 -4.81 0.17
CA LEU A 80 4.34 -5.67 1.04
C LEU A 80 3.65 -7.01 1.32
N THR A 81 2.33 -7.00 1.48
CA THR A 81 1.53 -8.23 1.68
C THR A 81 1.55 -9.10 0.44
N GLY A 82 1.43 -8.51 -0.75
CA GLY A 82 1.56 -9.21 -2.03
C GLY A 82 2.92 -9.89 -2.17
N VAL A 83 4.02 -9.18 -1.88
CA VAL A 83 5.37 -9.75 -1.93
C VAL A 83 5.53 -10.90 -0.93
N LYS A 84 5.05 -10.75 0.31
CA LYS A 84 5.08 -11.83 1.31
C LYS A 84 4.32 -13.08 0.86
N ALA A 85 3.18 -12.91 0.20
CA ALA A 85 2.38 -14.04 -0.27
C ALA A 85 3.14 -14.87 -1.31
N VAL A 86 3.85 -14.23 -2.25
CA VAL A 86 4.68 -14.90 -3.25
C VAL A 86 5.81 -15.69 -2.59
N LEU A 87 6.55 -15.05 -1.68
CA LEU A 87 7.65 -15.70 -0.95
C LEU A 87 7.15 -16.91 -0.16
N MET A 88 6.01 -16.81 0.52
CA MET A 88 5.46 -17.94 1.26
C MET A 88 5.11 -19.12 0.36
N VAL A 89 4.66 -18.90 -0.88
CA VAL A 89 4.38 -20.01 -1.81
C VAL A 89 5.67 -20.71 -2.24
N GLU A 90 6.72 -19.96 -2.56
CA GLU A 90 8.00 -20.54 -2.99
C GLU A 90 8.71 -21.32 -1.87
N TYR A 91 8.64 -20.85 -0.63
CA TYR A 91 9.30 -21.52 0.51
C TYR A 91 8.48 -22.66 1.14
N ARG A 92 7.22 -22.87 0.74
CA ARG A 92 6.36 -23.93 1.31
C ARG A 92 6.97 -25.32 1.17
N ALA A 93 7.49 -25.66 0.00
CA ALA A 93 8.10 -26.97 -0.24
C ALA A 93 9.39 -27.13 0.58
N ALA A 94 10.23 -26.09 0.63
CA ALA A 94 11.46 -26.09 1.41
C ALA A 94 11.19 -26.24 2.92
N ILE A 95 10.20 -25.52 3.46
CA ILE A 95 9.79 -25.63 4.86
C ILE A 95 9.27 -27.04 5.17
N PHE A 96 8.42 -27.60 4.30
CA PHE A 96 7.93 -28.97 4.46
C PHE A 96 9.05 -30.00 4.48
N ILE A 97 10.00 -29.88 3.56
CA ILE A 97 11.17 -30.77 3.47
C ILE A 97 12.03 -30.64 4.72
N ILE A 98 12.33 -29.43 5.19
CA ILE A 98 13.12 -29.21 6.40
C ILE A 98 12.42 -29.79 7.63
N CYS A 99 11.12 -29.55 7.79
CA CYS A 99 10.33 -30.12 8.88
C CYS A 99 10.31 -31.65 8.82
N ALA A 100 10.11 -32.25 7.64
CA ALA A 100 10.15 -33.69 7.47
C ALA A 100 11.53 -34.27 7.82
N CYS A 101 12.60 -33.67 7.33
CA CYS A 101 13.98 -34.08 7.62
C CYS A 101 14.37 -33.92 9.10
N ALA A 102 13.80 -32.95 9.82
CA ALA A 102 14.06 -32.78 11.25
C ALA A 102 13.23 -33.74 12.13
N ILE A 103 11.96 -33.99 11.75
CA ILE A 103 11.00 -34.76 12.57
C ILE A 103 11.18 -36.28 12.38
N VAL A 104 11.43 -36.75 11.16
CA VAL A 104 11.61 -38.19 10.85
C VAL A 104 12.74 -38.85 11.65
N PRO A 105 13.97 -38.28 11.75
CA PRO A 105 15.03 -38.89 12.54
C PRO A 105 14.75 -38.85 14.04
N LEU A 106 14.00 -37.86 14.55
CA LEU A 106 13.57 -37.82 15.95
C LEU A 106 12.62 -38.98 16.29
N PHE A 107 11.67 -39.29 15.41
CA PHE A 107 10.80 -40.46 15.57
C PHE A 107 11.57 -41.78 15.45
N GLY A 108 12.49 -41.90 14.50
CA GLY A 108 13.35 -43.08 14.37
C GLY A 108 14.20 -43.31 15.63
N ARG A 109 14.79 -42.24 16.19
CA ARG A 109 15.54 -42.31 17.45
C ARG A 109 14.66 -42.67 18.64
N MET A 110 13.44 -42.15 18.72
CA MET A 110 12.49 -42.45 19.79
C MET A 110 12.01 -43.90 19.74
N ILE A 111 11.68 -44.42 18.56
CA ILE A 111 11.29 -45.84 18.38
C ILE A 111 12.46 -46.75 18.76
N HIS A 112 13.68 -46.43 18.30
CA HIS A 112 14.87 -47.20 18.65
C HIS A 112 15.21 -47.12 20.15
N TYR A 113 15.00 -45.96 20.78
CA TYR A 113 15.22 -45.78 22.22
C TYR A 113 14.19 -46.55 23.06
N ASN A 114 12.94 -46.61 22.62
CA ASN A 114 11.88 -47.33 23.33
C ASN A 114 12.03 -48.86 23.20
N PHE A 115 12.57 -49.34 22.07
CA PHE A 115 12.83 -50.78 21.85
C PHE A 115 14.15 -51.26 22.50
N ALA A 116 15.11 -50.36 22.75
CA ALA A 116 16.38 -50.67 23.39
C ALA A 116 16.35 -50.60 24.93
N ARG A 117 15.18 -50.39 25.55
CA ARG A 117 15.04 -50.35 27.01
C ARG A 117 15.11 -51.78 27.56
N PRO A 118 16.18 -52.18 28.28
CA PRO A 118 16.23 -53.50 28.89
C PRO A 118 15.30 -53.50 30.11
N GLU A 119 14.36 -54.45 30.17
CA GLU A 119 13.61 -54.71 31.40
C GLU A 119 14.63 -55.03 32.52
N HIS A 120 14.75 -54.11 33.49
CA HIS A 120 15.54 -54.37 34.68
C HIS A 120 14.89 -55.51 35.44
N GLY A 121 15.59 -56.65 35.42
CA GLY A 121 15.25 -57.89 36.10
C GLY A 121 14.80 -57.65 37.53
N GLY A 122 13.66 -58.26 37.85
CA GLY A 122 13.09 -58.26 39.19
C GLY A 122 14.08 -58.80 40.23
N ARG A 123 14.07 -58.16 41.40
CA ARG A 123 14.73 -58.67 42.61
C ARG A 123 14.20 -60.08 42.93
N PRO A 124 15.05 -61.05 43.32
CA PRO A 124 14.55 -62.23 43.98
C PRO A 124 14.10 -61.83 45.41
N ARG A 125 12.88 -62.24 45.78
CA ARG A 125 12.43 -62.35 47.18
C ARG A 125 12.24 -63.84 47.49
N PRO A 126 12.21 -64.25 48.77
CA PRO A 126 13.02 -63.85 49.91
C PRO A 126 14.20 -64.81 50.16
#